data_AF-A0A2J6X913-F1
#
_entry.id   AF-A0A2J6X913-F1
#
_cell.length_a   1.000
_cell.length_b   1.000
_cell.length_c   1.000
_cell.angle_alpha   90.00
_cell.angle_beta   90.00
_cell.angle_gamma   90.00
#
_symmetry.space_group_name_H-M   'P 1'
#
loop_
_entity.id
_entity.type
_entity.pdbx_description
1 polymer ?
#
loop_
_entity_poly.entity_id
_entity_poly.type
_entity_poly.pdbx_seq_one_letter_code
_entity_poly.pdbx_strand_id
1 'polypeptide(L)'
;NGLPKPDFINYEQGIGAFSVIFYKDIYTEENLRKIGFNERQIRAVIYVKQKGKFTNKEYQVLNAVFNKTAYIDLTDLAEKKLIRCGRQW
;
A
#
# COMPACT_ATOMS: atom_id res chain seq x y z
N ASN A 1 -33.76 -7.67 15.50
CA ASN A 1 -33.13 -6.69 16.43
C ASN A 1 -31.99 -7.40 17.14
N GLY A 2 -30.73 -7.03 17.08
CA GLY A 2 -30.02 -5.88 16.54
C GLY A 2 -28.53 -6.26 16.53
N LEU A 3 -27.79 -5.68 15.59
CA LEU A 3 -26.43 -6.03 15.15
C LEU A 3 -25.42 -6.33 16.29
N PRO A 4 -24.44 -7.24 16.05
CA PRO A 4 -23.38 -7.49 17.02
C PRO A 4 -22.57 -6.21 17.27
N LYS A 5 -22.27 -5.95 18.55
CA LYS A 5 -21.46 -4.80 18.99
C LYS A 5 -20.10 -4.82 18.27
N PRO A 6 -19.63 -3.68 17.74
CA PRO A 6 -18.26 -3.59 17.25
C PRO A 6 -17.32 -3.79 18.44
N ASP A 7 -16.59 -4.90 18.42
CA ASP A 7 -15.45 -5.07 19.32
C ASP A 7 -14.45 -3.96 18.99
N PHE A 8 -14.27 -3.05 19.94
CA PHE A 8 -13.21 -2.08 19.91
C PHE A 8 -11.90 -2.86 19.94
N ILE A 9 -11.36 -3.16 18.76
CA ILE A 9 -10.04 -3.73 18.60
C ILE A 9 -9.07 -2.67 19.11
N ASN A 10 -8.53 -2.93 20.30
CA ASN A 10 -7.43 -2.19 20.88
C ASN A 10 -6.35 -1.99 19.81
N TYR A 11 -6.02 -0.74 19.51
CA TYR A 11 -4.99 -0.31 18.57
C TYR A 11 -3.58 -0.55 19.15
N GLU A 12 -3.37 -1.74 19.72
CA GLU A 12 -2.07 -2.17 20.22
C GLU A 12 -1.23 -2.60 19.01
N GLN A 13 -0.19 -1.82 18.78
CA GLN A 13 0.69 -1.86 17.62
C GLN A 13 1.41 -3.21 17.53
N GLY A 14 1.03 -4.06 16.57
CA GLY A 14 1.86 -5.21 16.17
C GLY A 14 1.09 -6.45 15.72
N ILE A 15 1.41 -6.92 14.50
CA ILE A 15 1.17 -8.24 13.86
C ILE A 15 -0.30 -8.78 13.85
N GLY A 16 -1.03 -8.75 14.97
CA GLY A 16 -2.44 -9.12 15.08
C GLY A 16 -3.38 -8.13 14.40
N ALA A 17 -3.16 -6.82 14.57
CA ALA A 17 -3.91 -5.79 13.86
C ALA A 17 -3.73 -5.91 12.34
N PHE A 18 -2.49 -6.16 11.87
CA PHE A 18 -2.19 -6.44 10.46
C PHE A 18 -2.92 -7.69 9.94
N SER A 19 -3.00 -8.77 10.71
CA SER A 19 -3.65 -10.01 10.28
C SER A 19 -5.18 -9.91 10.18
N VAL A 20 -5.84 -9.20 11.11
CA VAL A 20 -7.29 -8.93 11.03
C VAL A 20 -7.62 -7.97 9.87
N ILE A 21 -6.73 -7.01 9.63
CA ILE A 21 -6.73 -6.13 8.46
C ILE A 21 -6.56 -6.91 7.13
N PHE A 22 -5.75 -7.97 7.10
CA PHE A 22 -5.64 -8.83 5.92
C PHE A 22 -6.94 -9.61 5.61
N TYR A 23 -7.69 -10.04 6.64
CA TYR A 23 -9.02 -10.66 6.46
C TYR A 23 -10.06 -9.69 5.89
N LYS A 24 -9.89 -8.39 6.15
CA LYS A 24 -10.75 -7.32 5.63
C LYS A 24 -9.97 -6.53 4.60
N ASP A 25 -9.80 -7.07 3.39
CA ASP A 25 -8.92 -6.55 2.33
C ASP A 25 -8.76 -5.01 2.33
N ILE A 26 -7.77 -4.50 3.06
CA ILE A 26 -7.55 -3.05 3.21
C ILE A 26 -6.91 -2.42 2.00
N TYR A 27 -6.44 -3.24 1.05
CA TYR A 27 -5.76 -2.81 -0.16
C TYR A 27 -6.69 -2.78 -1.36
N THR A 28 -8.00 -2.65 -1.16
CA THR A 28 -8.91 -2.27 -2.24
C THR A 28 -8.63 -0.83 -2.67
N GLU A 29 -8.85 -0.53 -3.96
CA GLU A 29 -8.70 0.83 -4.48
C GLU A 29 -9.49 1.85 -3.66
N GLU A 30 -10.73 1.51 -3.29
CA GLU A 30 -11.61 2.38 -2.51
C GLU A 30 -11.00 2.72 -1.14
N ASN A 31 -10.46 1.72 -0.43
CA ASN A 31 -9.85 1.94 0.88
C ASN A 31 -8.57 2.79 0.75
N LEU A 32 -7.75 2.51 -0.26
CA LEU A 32 -6.52 3.27 -0.52
C LEU A 32 -6.82 4.74 -0.86
N ARG A 33 -7.89 5.00 -1.62
CA ARG A 33 -8.38 6.36 -1.89
C ARG A 33 -8.82 7.07 -0.60
N LYS A 34 -9.58 6.38 0.27
CA LYS A 34 -10.08 6.94 1.54
C LYS A 34 -8.96 7.34 2.49
N ILE A 35 -7.83 6.62 2.49
CA ILE A 35 -6.66 6.97 3.30
C ILE A 35 -5.70 7.96 2.59
N GLY A 36 -6.10 8.51 1.44
CA GLY A 36 -5.42 9.63 0.78
C GLY A 36 -4.34 9.24 -0.23
N PHE A 37 -4.33 8.00 -0.73
CA PHE A 37 -3.35 7.61 -1.74
C PHE A 37 -3.75 8.16 -3.10
N ASN A 38 -2.75 8.60 -3.86
CA ASN A 38 -2.96 9.00 -5.24
C ASN A 38 -2.98 7.79 -6.20
N GLU A 39 -3.42 8.01 -7.43
CA GLU A 39 -3.55 6.95 -8.46
C GLU A 39 -2.28 6.11 -8.63
N ARG A 40 -1.11 6.76 -8.68
CA ARG A 40 0.16 6.07 -8.94
C ARG A 40 0.56 5.17 -7.78
N GLN A 41 0.30 5.64 -6.55
CA GLN A 41 0.52 4.88 -5.33
C GLN A 41 -0.46 3.69 -5.24
N ILE A 42 -1.74 3.90 -5.56
CA ILE A 42 -2.76 2.84 -5.59
C ILE A 42 -2.36 1.73 -6.57
N ARG A 43 -1.99 2.09 -7.81
CA ARG A 43 -1.54 1.12 -8.81
C ARG A 43 -0.32 0.32 -8.33
N ALA A 44 0.63 0.98 -7.70
CA ALA A 44 1.83 0.33 -7.19
C ALA A 44 1.53 -0.68 -6.07
N VAL A 45 0.67 -0.33 -5.12
CA VAL A 45 0.24 -1.23 -4.04
C VAL A 45 -0.49 -2.45 -4.61
N ILE A 46 -1.40 -2.24 -5.57
CA ILE A 46 -2.14 -3.33 -6.22
C ILE A 46 -1.18 -4.25 -6.99
N TYR A 47 -0.23 -3.67 -7.72
CA TYR A 47 0.77 -4.45 -8.44
C TYR A 47 1.61 -5.32 -7.49
N VAL A 48 2.11 -4.77 -6.37
CA VAL A 48 2.84 -5.54 -5.35
C VAL A 48 1.98 -6.65 -4.77
N LYS A 49 0.72 -6.36 -4.44
CA LYS A 49 -0.19 -7.36 -3.90
C LYS A 49 -0.37 -8.56 -4.83
N GLN A 50 -0.40 -8.33 -6.15
CA GLN A 50 -0.56 -9.38 -7.15
C GLN A 50 0.74 -10.11 -7.51
N LYS A 51 1.87 -9.40 -7.56
CA LYS A 51 3.16 -9.92 -8.09
C LYS A 51 4.24 -10.13 -7.02
N GLY A 52 3.99 -9.68 -5.79
CA GLY A 52 4.91 -9.74 -4.65
C GLY A 52 5.99 -8.66 -4.63
N LYS A 53 6.49 -8.24 -5.80
CA LYS A 53 7.52 -7.20 -5.95
C LYS A 53 7.43 -6.51 -7.30
N PHE A 54 8.09 -5.36 -7.43
CA PHE A 54 8.32 -4.70 -8.71
C PHE A 54 9.68 -4.01 -8.72
N THR A 55 10.16 -3.71 -9.92
CA THR A 55 11.36 -2.93 -10.21
C THR A 55 10.98 -1.50 -10.58
N ASN A 56 11.92 -0.55 -10.48
CA ASN A 56 11.70 0.82 -10.94
C ASN A 56 11.25 0.86 -12.43
N LYS A 57 11.78 -0.02 -13.28
CA LYS A 57 11.33 -0.12 -14.68
C LYS A 57 9.86 -0.52 -14.80
N GLU A 58 9.41 -1.51 -14.02
CA GLU A 58 7.99 -1.90 -14.00
C GLU A 58 7.10 -0.76 -13.48
N TYR A 59 7.56 0.01 -12.48
CA TYR A 59 6.82 1.18 -11.99
C TYR A 59 6.69 2.26 -13.07
N GLN A 60 7.77 2.53 -13.82
CA GLN A 60 7.75 3.48 -14.94
C GLN A 60 6.73 3.07 -16.00
N VAL A 61 6.70 1.80 -16.38
CA VAL A 61 5.73 1.26 -17.34
C VAL A 61 4.30 1.33 -16.78
N LEU A 62 4.10 0.91 -15.54
CA LEU A 62 2.80 0.90 -14.85
C LEU A 62 2.16 2.29 -14.78
N ASN A 63 2.99 3.33 -14.61
CA ASN A 63 2.51 4.70 -14.41
C ASN A 63 2.78 5.63 -15.59
N ALA A 64 3.40 5.13 -16.67
CA ALA A 64 3.85 5.92 -17.82
C ALA A 64 4.67 7.16 -17.40
N VAL A 65 5.63 6.96 -16.48
CA VAL A 65 6.48 8.03 -15.94
C VAL A 65 7.96 7.79 -16.24
N PHE A 66 8.73 8.88 -16.28
CA PHE A 66 10.18 8.80 -16.43
C PHE A 66 10.86 8.32 -15.15
N ASN A 67 12.12 7.86 -15.28
CA ASN A 67 12.91 7.33 -14.18
C ASN A 67 13.03 8.30 -12.99
N LYS A 68 13.22 9.60 -13.23
CA LYS A 68 13.32 10.61 -12.16
C LYS A 68 12.02 10.72 -11.37
N THR A 69 10.87 10.73 -12.05
CA THR A 69 9.55 10.76 -11.40
C THR A 69 9.29 9.47 -10.63
N ALA A 70 9.58 8.31 -11.23
CA ALA A 70 9.47 7.03 -10.55
C ALA A 70 10.35 6.96 -9.30
N TYR A 71 11.57 7.48 -9.37
CA TYR A 71 12.46 7.54 -8.21
C TYR A 71 11.85 8.38 -7.08
N ILE A 72 11.37 9.59 -7.38
CA ILE A 72 10.74 10.47 -6.39
C ILE A 72 9.50 9.80 -5.78
N ASP A 73 8.61 9.27 -6.60
CA ASP A 73 7.38 8.62 -6.13
C ASP A 73 7.68 7.37 -5.27
N LEU A 74 8.67 6.56 -5.66
CA LEU A 74 9.07 5.36 -4.91
C LEU A 74 9.77 5.68 -3.60
N THR A 75 10.55 6.76 -3.56
CA THR A 75 11.16 7.26 -2.32
C THR A 75 10.07 7.75 -1.37
N ASP A 76 9.10 8.54 -1.82
CA ASP A 76 7.95 8.97 -1.00
C ASP A 76 7.15 7.77 -0.45
N LEU A 77 6.90 6.76 -1.30
CA LEU A 77 6.24 5.51 -0.87
C LEU A 77 7.06 4.73 0.18
N ALA A 78 8.39 4.72 0.05
CA ALA A 78 9.28 4.04 0.99
C ALA A 78 9.37 4.80 2.33
N GLU A 79 9.47 6.13 2.30
CA GLU A 79 9.46 7.00 3.49
C GLU A 79 8.16 6.86 4.28
N LYS A 80 7.03 6.72 3.58
CA LYS A 80 5.71 6.41 4.17
C LYS A 80 5.59 4.96 4.66
N LYS A 81 6.65 4.15 4.56
CA LYS A 81 6.71 2.73 4.95
C LYS A 81 5.67 1.85 4.26
N LEU A 82 5.23 2.26 3.06
CA LEU A 82 4.22 1.53 2.28
C LEU A 82 4.84 0.44 1.42
N ILE A 83 6.11 0.64 1.02
CA ILE A 83 6.92 -0.35 0.32
C ILE A 83 8.28 -0.45 0.99
N ARG A 84 8.95 -1.60 0.84
CA ARG A 84 10.36 -1.76 1.19
C ARG A 84 11.19 -1.81 -0.09
N CYS A 85 12.17 -0.93 -0.20
CA CYS A 85 13.13 -0.96 -1.30
C CYS A 85 14.31 -1.86 -0.91
N GLY A 86 14.68 -2.82 -1.78
CA GLY A 86 15.77 -3.77 -1.52
C GLY A 86 17.18 -3.18 -1.68
N ARG A 87 17.30 -1.93 -2.12
CA ARG A 87 18.55 -1.16 -2.11
C ARG A 87 18.38 0.03 -1.17
N GLN A 88 19.21 0.07 -0.14
CA GLN A 88 19.54 1.32 0.56
C GLN A 88 20.32 2.18 -0.44
N TRP A 89 19.87 3.42 -0.62
CA TRP A 89 20.51 4.39 -1.51
C TRP A 89 21.69 5.06 -0.82
#